data_AF-A0A1Y5HX28-F1
#
_entry.id   AF-A0A1Y5HX28-F1
#
_cell.length_a   1.000
_cell.length_b   1.000
_cell.length_c   1.000
_cell.angle_alpha   90.00
_cell.angle_beta   90.00
_cell.angle_gamma   90.00
#
_symmetry.space_group_name_H-M   'P 1'
#
loop_
_entity.id
_entity.type
_entity.pdbx_description
1 polymer ?
#
loop_
_entity_poly.entity_id
_entity_poly.type
_entity_poly.pdbx_seq_one_letter_code
_entity_poly.pdbx_strand_id
1 'polypeptide(L)'
;MTGSNMNQSSDSLKLYDQTLSSRLLIGTALYPSPDIMAQAISASGSEMVTLSLRRQDPSNNQGQAIWQHIQKSDCVLLPNTAGCHSAQEAITLAEMSREMFNTDFIKLEVIGDDYNLQPDPFETVKAAEILIKKGFKVLP
;
A
#
# COMPACT_ATOMS: atom_id res chain seq x y z
N MET A 1 32.87 34.66 -12.82
CA MET A 1 33.26 33.44 -12.08
C MET A 1 32.03 32.57 -11.98
N THR A 2 32.06 31.43 -12.65
CA THR A 2 30.96 30.48 -12.83
C THR A 2 30.67 29.76 -11.52
N GLY A 3 29.55 30.11 -10.87
CA GLY A 3 29.02 29.36 -9.74
C GLY A 3 28.57 27.99 -10.22
N SER A 4 29.23 26.96 -9.73
CA SER A 4 28.96 25.54 -9.97
C SER A 4 27.48 25.20 -9.74
N ASN A 5 26.82 24.67 -10.77
CA ASN A 5 25.58 23.91 -10.64
C ASN A 5 25.85 22.73 -9.69
N MET A 6 25.47 22.88 -8.43
CA MET A 6 25.33 21.76 -7.51
C MET A 6 24.19 20.91 -8.05
N ASN A 7 24.52 19.82 -8.74
CA ASN A 7 23.62 18.70 -8.95
C ASN A 7 23.25 18.17 -7.55
N GLN A 8 22.24 18.77 -6.91
CA GLN A 8 21.56 18.14 -5.79
C GLN A 8 20.91 16.89 -6.38
N SER A 9 21.54 15.74 -6.16
CA SER A 9 20.83 14.46 -6.26
C SER A 9 19.59 14.61 -5.39
N SER A 10 18.41 14.66 -6.01
CA SER A 10 17.16 14.59 -5.24
C SER A 10 17.19 13.29 -4.45
N ASP A 11 17.03 13.39 -3.12
CA ASP A 11 17.03 12.21 -2.23
C ASP A 11 15.68 11.48 -2.33
N SER A 12 15.31 11.09 -3.55
CA SER A 12 14.03 10.44 -3.82
C SER A 12 14.08 8.94 -3.51
N LEU A 13 12.92 8.40 -3.14
CA LEU A 13 12.69 6.98 -3.03
C LEU A 13 12.19 6.45 -4.38
N LYS A 14 12.88 5.48 -4.95
CA LYS A 14 12.46 4.79 -6.18
C LYS A 14 11.92 3.41 -5.85
N LEU A 15 10.66 3.17 -6.16
CA LEU A 15 9.99 1.88 -6.00
C LEU A 15 9.45 1.46 -7.36
N TYR A 16 10.08 0.48 -7.99
CA TYR A 16 9.78 0.08 -9.37
C TYR A 16 9.80 1.29 -10.33
N ASP A 17 8.65 1.65 -10.90
CA ASP A 17 8.45 2.78 -11.81
C ASP A 17 7.98 4.07 -11.11
N GLN A 18 7.78 4.04 -9.79
CA GLN A 18 7.39 5.20 -9.00
C GLN A 18 8.61 5.89 -8.38
N THR A 19 8.65 7.21 -8.50
CA THR A 19 9.64 8.06 -7.81
C THR A 19 8.89 8.95 -6.83
N LEU A 20 9.15 8.77 -5.54
CA LEU A 20 8.55 9.49 -4.43
C LEU A 20 9.57 10.47 -3.85
N SER A 21 9.18 11.72 -3.65
CA SER A 21 9.94 12.71 -2.89
C SER A 21 9.92 12.44 -1.38
N SER A 22 8.87 11.80 -0.88
CA SER A 22 8.69 11.38 0.50
C SER A 22 9.11 9.93 0.72
N ARG A 23 9.82 9.69 1.83
CA ARG A 23 10.20 8.34 2.31
C ARG A 23 9.21 7.79 3.34
N LEU A 24 8.16 8.55 3.68
CA LEU A 24 7.11 8.13 4.58
C LEU A 24 5.97 7.51 3.78
N LEU A 25 5.64 6.26 4.08
CA LEU A 25 4.45 5.57 3.61
C LEU A 25 3.50 5.46 4.80
N ILE A 26 2.20 5.73 4.59
CA ILE A 26 1.23 5.76 5.69
C ILE A 26 0.05 4.83 5.44
N GLY A 27 -0.44 4.21 6.52
CA GLY A 27 -1.65 3.39 6.47
C GLY A 27 -2.93 4.22 6.61
N THR A 28 -4.07 3.57 6.38
CA THR A 28 -5.41 4.19 6.47
C THR A 28 -6.24 3.64 7.62
N ALA A 29 -5.65 2.77 8.44
CA ALA A 29 -6.29 2.16 9.60
C ALA A 29 -6.08 2.97 10.89
N LEU A 30 -6.92 2.72 11.88
CA LEU A 30 -6.80 3.22 13.27
C LEU A 30 -7.02 4.72 13.47
N TYR A 31 -7.49 5.43 12.44
CA TYR A 31 -7.94 6.81 12.60
C TYR A 31 -9.33 6.88 13.23
N PRO A 32 -9.61 7.90 14.07
CA PRO A 32 -10.93 8.06 14.69
C PRO A 32 -12.05 8.40 13.69
N SER A 33 -11.71 8.95 12.52
CA SER A 33 -12.64 9.21 11.42
C SER A 33 -11.93 9.30 10.06
N PRO A 34 -12.66 9.15 8.94
CA PRO A 34 -12.11 9.37 7.59
C PRO A 34 -11.54 10.78 7.38
N ASP A 35 -12.15 11.81 7.99
CA ASP A 35 -11.65 13.19 7.91
C ASP A 35 -10.29 13.35 8.60
N ILE A 36 -10.11 12.74 9.78
CA ILE A 36 -8.83 12.78 10.50
C ILE A 36 -7.76 12.00 9.73
N MET A 37 -8.13 10.87 9.10
CA MET A 37 -7.24 10.13 8.20
C MET A 37 -6.78 11.01 7.03
N ALA A 38 -7.69 11.70 6.36
CA ALA A 38 -7.36 12.56 5.23
C ALA A 38 -6.43 13.73 5.64
N GLN A 39 -6.71 14.35 6.80
CA GLN A 39 -5.85 15.38 7.38
C GLN A 39 -4.45 14.83 7.70
N ALA A 40 -4.36 13.62 8.25
CA ALA A 40 -3.08 12.98 8.57
C ALA A 40 -2.28 12.66 7.31
N ILE A 41 -2.91 12.14 6.24
CA ILE A 41 -2.25 11.89 4.95
C ILE A 41 -1.68 13.22 4.41
N SER A 42 -2.51 14.26 4.35
CA SER A 42 -2.08 15.58 3.87
C SER A 42 -0.93 16.17 4.68
N ALA A 43 -1.03 16.15 6.01
CA ALA A 43 0.00 16.69 6.91
C ALA A 43 1.32 15.89 6.87
N SER A 44 1.24 14.58 6.59
CA SER A 44 2.42 13.72 6.53
C SER A 44 3.30 13.96 5.30
N GLY A 45 2.75 14.54 4.23
CA GLY A 45 3.42 14.62 2.93
C GLY A 45 3.70 13.23 2.32
N SER A 46 3.01 12.19 2.77
CA SER A 46 3.12 10.84 2.20
C SER A 46 2.57 10.83 0.78
N GLU A 47 3.31 10.27 -0.16
CA GLU A 47 2.90 10.15 -1.56
C GLU A 47 2.41 8.74 -1.90
N MET A 48 2.45 7.81 -0.95
CA MET A 48 1.94 6.45 -1.10
C MET A 48 1.18 6.01 0.16
N VAL A 49 -0.01 5.43 -0.02
CA VAL A 49 -0.91 5.08 1.08
C VAL A 49 -1.31 3.60 1.02
N THR A 50 -1.28 2.93 2.17
CA THR A 50 -1.72 1.52 2.25
C THR A 50 -3.19 1.40 2.63
N LEU A 51 -3.90 0.47 1.99
CA LEU A 51 -5.31 0.19 2.23
C LEU A 51 -5.61 -1.31 2.19
N SER A 52 -6.59 -1.74 2.97
CA SER A 52 -7.04 -3.14 2.99
C SER A 52 -8.43 -3.26 2.36
N LEU A 53 -8.59 -4.25 1.47
CA LEU A 53 -9.90 -4.59 0.91
C LEU A 53 -10.90 -5.08 1.97
N ARG A 54 -10.43 -5.75 3.03
CA ARG A 54 -11.31 -6.30 4.08
C ARG A 54 -12.12 -5.23 4.81
N ARG A 55 -11.68 -3.97 4.78
CA ARG A 55 -12.36 -2.84 5.44
C ARG A 55 -13.33 -2.08 4.52
N GLN A 56 -13.39 -2.43 3.24
CA GLN A 56 -14.33 -1.87 2.27
C GLN A 56 -15.64 -2.67 2.28
N ASP A 57 -16.22 -2.88 3.48
CA ASP A 57 -17.51 -3.54 3.63
C ASP A 57 -18.62 -2.64 3.02
N PRO A 58 -19.34 -3.09 1.98
CA PRO A 58 -20.41 -2.31 1.34
C PRO A 58 -21.56 -1.96 2.29
N SER A 59 -21.71 -2.68 3.41
CA SER A 59 -22.75 -2.44 4.40
C SER A 59 -22.47 -1.25 5.33
N ASN A 60 -21.23 -0.72 5.30
CA ASN A 60 -20.79 0.35 6.20
C ASN A 60 -20.30 1.56 5.39
N ASN A 61 -21.05 2.67 5.46
CA ASN A 61 -20.78 3.92 4.71
C ASN A 61 -19.35 4.48 4.92
N GLN A 62 -18.63 4.04 5.96
CA GLN A 62 -17.26 4.44 6.24
C GLN A 62 -16.25 3.97 5.19
N GLY A 63 -16.44 2.79 4.59
CA GLY A 63 -15.54 2.28 3.53
C GLY A 63 -15.52 3.22 2.31
N GLN A 64 -16.72 3.61 1.87
CA GLN A 64 -16.90 4.56 0.78
C GLN A 64 -16.29 5.94 1.09
N ALA A 65 -16.46 6.44 2.31
CA ALA A 65 -15.85 7.72 2.70
C ALA A 65 -14.31 7.66 2.65
N ILE A 66 -13.70 6.60 3.20
CA ILE A 66 -12.26 6.36 3.13
C ILE A 66 -11.79 6.35 1.67
N TRP A 67 -12.50 5.60 0.82
CA TRP A 67 -12.17 5.52 -0.61
C TRP A 67 -12.24 6.89 -1.30
N GLN A 68 -13.29 7.67 -1.04
CA GLN A 68 -13.44 9.02 -1.59
C GLN A 68 -12.31 9.97 -1.16
N HIS A 69 -11.80 9.86 0.08
CA HIS A 69 -10.67 10.67 0.52
C HIS A 69 -9.36 10.23 -0.15
N ILE A 70 -9.13 8.92 -0.27
CA ILE A 70 -7.95 8.37 -0.93
C ILE A 70 -7.90 8.76 -2.41
N GLN A 71 -9.04 8.71 -3.12
CA GLN A 71 -9.10 9.17 -4.52
C GLN A 71 -8.77 10.65 -4.70
N LYS A 72 -8.89 11.47 -3.64
CA LYS A 72 -8.57 12.90 -3.66
C LYS A 72 -7.17 13.22 -3.17
N SER A 73 -6.40 12.26 -2.66
CA SER A 73 -5.10 12.52 -2.02
C SER A 73 -3.92 12.52 -3.00
N ASP A 74 -4.16 12.26 -4.30
CA ASP A 74 -3.14 12.10 -5.36
C ASP A 74 -2.02 11.10 -5.02
N CYS A 75 -2.22 10.27 -3.99
CA CYS A 75 -1.24 9.30 -3.53
C CYS A 75 -1.26 8.04 -4.40
N VAL A 76 -0.08 7.43 -4.58
CA VAL A 76 0.03 6.08 -5.11
C VAL A 76 -0.63 5.11 -4.14
N LEU A 77 -1.51 4.25 -4.67
CA LEU A 77 -2.20 3.25 -3.87
C LEU A 77 -1.34 2.01 -3.70
N LEU A 78 -1.19 1.58 -2.45
CA LEU A 78 -0.51 0.34 -2.09
C LEU A 78 -1.48 -0.59 -1.31
N PRO A 79 -2.38 -1.30 -2.01
CA PRO A 79 -3.25 -2.29 -1.37
C PRO A 79 -2.42 -3.34 -0.62
N ASN A 80 -2.94 -3.85 0.48
CA ASN A 80 -2.29 -4.90 1.26
C ASN A 80 -3.12 -6.17 1.36
N THR A 81 -2.44 -7.30 1.61
CA THR A 81 -3.09 -8.59 1.86
C THR A 81 -3.28 -8.90 3.34
N ALA A 82 -3.54 -7.86 4.16
CA ALA A 82 -3.65 -8.01 5.61
C ALA A 82 -4.67 -9.07 6.02
N GLY A 83 -4.24 -9.94 6.95
CA GLY A 83 -5.04 -11.03 7.49
C GLY A 83 -5.15 -12.28 6.60
N CYS A 84 -4.40 -12.36 5.51
CA CYS A 84 -4.21 -13.61 4.76
C CYS A 84 -3.27 -14.54 5.51
N HIS A 85 -3.59 -15.83 5.58
CA HIS A 85 -2.83 -16.86 6.29
C HIS A 85 -2.17 -17.88 5.37
N SER A 86 -2.37 -17.73 4.06
CA SER A 86 -1.73 -18.56 3.05
C SER A 86 -1.40 -17.73 1.82
N ALA A 87 -0.44 -18.23 1.03
CA ALA A 87 -0.07 -17.65 -0.25
C ALA A 87 -1.29 -17.57 -1.18
N GLN A 88 -2.15 -18.61 -1.17
CA GLN A 88 -3.34 -18.64 -2.02
C GLN A 88 -4.32 -17.54 -1.67
N GLU A 89 -4.54 -17.28 -0.37
CA GLU A 89 -5.39 -16.16 0.07
C GLU A 89 -4.80 -14.81 -0.34
N ALA A 90 -3.50 -14.60 -0.13
CA ALA A 90 -2.83 -13.36 -0.49
C ALA A 90 -2.86 -13.11 -2.00
N ILE A 91 -2.65 -14.15 -2.82
CA ILE A 91 -2.74 -14.06 -4.29
C ILE A 91 -4.14 -13.66 -4.72
N THR A 92 -5.17 -14.35 -4.23
CA THR A 92 -6.57 -14.05 -4.56
C THR A 92 -6.92 -12.60 -4.20
N LEU A 93 -6.52 -12.15 -3.01
CA LEU A 93 -6.82 -10.80 -2.54
C LEU A 93 -6.05 -9.72 -3.32
N ALA A 94 -4.81 -10.01 -3.74
CA ALA A 94 -4.03 -9.13 -4.60
C ALA A 94 -4.67 -8.96 -5.98
N GLU A 95 -5.16 -10.06 -6.59
CA GLU A 95 -5.89 -10.01 -7.86
C GLU A 95 -7.18 -9.20 -7.76
N MET A 96 -7.96 -9.41 -6.69
CA MET A 96 -9.14 -8.56 -6.42
C MET A 96 -8.78 -7.09 -6.25
N SER A 97 -7.66 -6.80 -5.57
CA SER A 97 -7.20 -5.42 -5.33
C SER A 97 -6.80 -4.72 -6.62
N ARG A 98 -6.16 -5.45 -7.54
CA ARG A 98 -5.79 -4.95 -8.86
C ARG A 98 -7.03 -4.53 -9.65
N GLU A 99 -8.06 -5.37 -9.70
CA GLU A 99 -9.30 -5.07 -10.43
C GLU A 99 -10.05 -3.88 -9.81
N MET A 100 -10.08 -3.79 -8.47
CA MET A 100 -10.83 -2.74 -7.78
C MET A 100 -10.15 -1.37 -7.83
N PHE A 101 -8.82 -1.34 -7.74
CA PHE A 101 -8.05 -0.10 -7.59
C PHE A 101 -7.21 0.26 -8.80
N ASN A 102 -7.24 -0.56 -9.85
CA ASN A 102 -6.47 -0.37 -11.08
C ASN A 102 -4.98 -0.08 -10.82
N THR A 103 -4.36 -0.92 -9.98
CA THR A 103 -2.95 -0.81 -9.59
C THR A 103 -2.28 -2.18 -9.65
N ASP A 104 -0.99 -2.20 -10.00
CA ASP A 104 -0.15 -3.38 -9.97
C ASP A 104 0.73 -3.47 -8.72
N PHE A 105 0.71 -2.45 -7.85
CA PHE A 105 1.37 -2.47 -6.54
C PHE A 105 0.61 -3.33 -5.53
N ILE A 106 1.35 -4.10 -4.73
CA ILE A 106 0.79 -4.85 -3.61
C ILE A 106 1.78 -4.89 -2.44
N LYS A 107 1.33 -4.52 -1.24
CA LYS A 107 2.01 -4.79 0.01
C LYS A 107 1.64 -6.21 0.45
N LEU A 108 2.55 -7.14 0.24
CA LEU A 108 2.31 -8.55 0.50
C LEU A 108 2.50 -8.82 1.99
N GLU A 109 1.43 -9.25 2.63
CA GLU A 109 1.39 -9.68 4.03
C GLU A 109 0.79 -11.09 4.08
N VAL A 110 1.53 -12.05 4.63
CA VAL A 110 1.01 -13.40 4.93
C VAL A 110 1.32 -13.71 6.38
N ILE A 111 0.29 -13.79 7.21
CA ILE A 111 0.39 -13.94 8.66
C ILE A 111 0.60 -15.41 9.03
N GLY A 112 1.72 -15.71 9.71
CA GLY A 112 2.01 -17.03 10.26
C GLY A 112 1.58 -17.20 11.72
N ASP A 113 1.48 -16.09 12.47
CA ASP A 113 1.08 -16.08 13.88
C ASP A 113 0.11 -14.93 14.15
N ASP A 114 -1.12 -15.24 14.56
CA ASP A 114 -2.18 -14.27 14.84
C ASP A 114 -1.95 -13.41 16.08
N TYR A 115 -1.16 -13.89 17.03
CA TYR A 115 -0.94 -13.21 18.30
C TYR A 115 0.07 -12.07 18.14
N ASN A 116 1.20 -12.35 17.50
CA ASN A 116 2.27 -11.37 17.33
C ASN A 116 2.33 -10.77 15.90
N LEU A 117 1.47 -11.25 14.99
CA LEU A 117 1.41 -10.85 13.58
C LEU A 117 2.70 -11.09 12.79
N GLN A 118 3.53 -12.04 13.21
CA GLN A 118 4.72 -12.41 12.47
C GLN A 118 4.34 -13.01 11.11
N PRO A 119 5.08 -12.66 10.04
CA PRO A 119 4.82 -13.21 8.73
C PRO A 119 5.22 -14.69 8.67
N ASP A 120 4.50 -15.47 7.87
CA ASP A 120 4.98 -16.78 7.43
C ASP A 120 6.03 -16.56 6.31
N PRO A 121 7.32 -16.87 6.54
CA PRO A 121 8.36 -16.60 5.56
C PRO A 121 8.23 -17.47 4.29
N PHE A 122 7.71 -18.70 4.40
CA PHE A 122 7.62 -19.61 3.27
C PHE A 122 6.42 -19.26 2.39
N GLU A 123 5.27 -19.01 2.98
CA GLU A 123 4.08 -18.60 2.23
C GLU A 123 4.25 -17.19 1.64
N THR A 124 4.98 -16.29 2.31
CA THR A 124 5.33 -14.97 1.75
C THR A 124 6.19 -15.10 0.49
N VAL A 125 7.28 -15.88 0.53
CA VAL A 125 8.15 -16.09 -0.65
C VAL A 125 7.38 -16.73 -1.81
N LYS A 126 6.55 -17.73 -1.51
CA LYS A 126 5.71 -18.42 -2.49
C LYS A 126 4.69 -17.48 -3.16
N ALA A 127 4.02 -16.63 -2.37
CA ALA A 127 3.11 -15.63 -2.91
C ALA A 127 3.84 -14.59 -3.76
N ALA A 128 4.99 -14.09 -3.29
CA ALA A 128 5.80 -13.11 -4.00
C ALA A 128 6.22 -13.64 -5.38
N GLU A 129 6.72 -14.89 -5.45
CA GLU A 129 7.13 -15.50 -6.72
C GLU A 129 6.00 -15.54 -7.74
N ILE A 130 4.80 -15.95 -7.32
CA ILE A 130 3.63 -16.05 -8.20
C ILE A 130 3.15 -14.66 -8.61
N LEU A 131 3.06 -13.71 -7.68
CA LEU A 131 2.59 -12.36 -7.92
C LEU A 131 3.52 -11.59 -8.88
N ILE A 132 4.83 -11.71 -8.71
CA ILE A 132 5.81 -11.11 -9.64
C ILE A 132 5.63 -11.69 -11.06
N LYS A 133 5.45 -13.01 -11.21
CA LYS A 133 5.15 -13.63 -12.51
C LYS A 133 3.83 -13.15 -13.13
N LYS A 134 2.87 -12.76 -12.29
CA LYS A 134 1.59 -12.13 -12.69
C LYS A 134 1.71 -10.61 -12.91
N GLY A 135 2.91 -10.05 -12.90
CA GLY A 135 3.19 -8.64 -13.17
C GLY A 135 2.88 -7.70 -12.01
N PHE A 136 2.77 -8.19 -10.77
CA PHE A 136 2.66 -7.31 -9.61
C PHE A 136 4.02 -6.70 -9.22
N LYS A 137 3.97 -5.47 -8.74
CA LYS A 137 5.05 -4.77 -8.03
C LYS A 137 4.91 -5.06 -6.55
N VAL A 138 5.55 -6.15 -6.11
CA VAL A 138 5.41 -6.68 -4.75
C VAL A 138 6.34 -5.93 -3.78
N LEU A 139 5.77 -5.47 -2.66
CA LEU A 139 6.45 -4.97 -1.47
C LEU A 139 6.16 -5.96 -0.33
N PRO A 140 7.02 -6.96 -0.08
CA PRO A 140 6.81 -7.97 0.96
C PRO A 140 7.13 -7.45 2.37
#